data_AF-A0A124H8D6-F1
#
_entry.id   AF-A0A124H8D6-F1
#
_cell.length_a   1.000
_cell.length_b   1.000
_cell.length_c   1.000
_cell.angle_alpha   90.00
_cell.angle_beta   90.00
_cell.angle_gamma   90.00
#
_symmetry.space_group_name_H-M   'P 1'
#
loop_
_entity.id
_entity.type
_entity.pdbx_description
1 polymer ?
#
loop_
_entity_poly.entity_id
_entity_poly.type
_entity_poly.pdbx_seq_one_letter_code
_entity_poly.pdbx_strand_id
1 'polypeptide(L)' 'MRIKGEARTELAAKLRHAYEADRLTVRQLTEKFELSYGTTHVLLQEAKTPMRPRGGNHAG' A
#
# COMPACT_ATOMS: atom_id res chain seq x y z
N MET A 1 0.41 11.25 16.53
CA MET A 1 0.64 9.81 16.71
C MET A 1 1.84 9.40 15.85
N ARG A 2 3.02 9.17 16.45
CA ARG A 2 4.23 8.71 15.73
C ARG A 2 4.31 7.20 15.89
N ILE A 3 3.97 6.45 14.85
CA ILE A 3 4.24 5.01 14.81
C ILE A 3 5.77 4.86 14.83
N LYS A 4 6.33 4.27 15.89
CA LYS A 4 7.77 4.01 16.05
C LYS A 4 8.27 3.15 14.88
N GLY A 5 9.53 3.34 14.48
CA GLY A 5 10.12 2.81 13.24
C GLY A 5 9.81 1.33 12.97
N GLU A 6 9.87 0.46 13.98
CA GLU A 6 9.54 -0.98 13.81
C GLU A 6 8.08 -1.21 13.44
N ALA A 7 7.13 -0.59 14.15
CA ALA A 7 5.71 -0.72 13.86
C ALA A 7 5.34 -0.13 12.49
N ARG A 8 6.09 0.88 12.01
CA ARG A 8 5.91 1.44 10.66
C ARG A 8 6.42 0.47 9.60
N THR A 9 7.59 -0.13 9.81
CA THR A 9 8.16 -1.14 8.91
C THR A 9 7.27 -2.39 8.84
N GLU A 10 6.73 -2.84 9.97
CA GLU A 10 5.81 -3.98 10.01
C GLU A 10 4.51 -3.68 9.26
N LEU A 11 3.96 -2.47 9.44
CA LEU A 11 2.77 -2.03 8.70
C LEU A 11 3.04 -1.95 7.19
N ALA A 12 4.20 -1.44 6.79
CA ALA A 12 4.62 -1.39 5.39
C ALA A 12 4.75 -2.79 4.78
N ALA A 13 5.30 -3.76 5.52
CA ALA A 13 5.38 -5.16 5.09
C ALA A 13 4.00 -5.81 4.94
N LYS A 14 3.08 -5.56 5.89
CA LYS A 14 1.69 -6.05 5.83
C LYS A 14 0.94 -5.48 4.62
N LEU A 15 1.10 -4.18 4.35
CA LEU A 15 0.53 -3.52 3.17
C LEU A 15 1.07 -4.11 1.88
N ARG A 16 2.38 -4.33 1.80
CA ARG A 16 3.03 -4.97 0.64
C ARG A 16 2.49 -6.38 0.41
N HIS A 17 2.41 -7.20 1.45
CA HIS A 17 1.87 -8.56 1.34
C HIS A 17 0.42 -8.54 0.83
N ALA A 18 -0.43 -7.69 1.41
CA ALA A 18 -1.83 -7.55 1.00
C ALA A 18 -1.97 -7.02 -0.45
N TYR A 19 -1.06 -6.16 -0.89
CA TYR A 19 -1.02 -5.66 -2.27
C TYR A 19 -0.57 -6.74 -3.27
N GLU A 20 0.51 -7.46 -2.96
CA GLU A 20 1.13 -8.43 -3.85
C GLU A 20 0.39 -9.77 -3.85
N ALA A 21 0.21 -10.37 -2.67
CA ALA A 21 -0.36 -11.71 -2.49
C ALA A 21 -1.88 -11.71 -2.59
N ASP A 22 -2.56 -10.86 -1.80
CA ASP A 22 -4.03 -10.80 -1.81
C ASP A 22 -4.57 -10.00 -3.02
N ARG A 23 -3.66 -9.43 -3.84
CA ARG A 23 -3.96 -8.61 -5.02
C ARG A 23 -4.88 -7.43 -4.74
N LEU A 24 -4.89 -6.91 -3.51
CA LEU A 24 -5.73 -5.77 -3.14
C LEU A 24 -5.29 -4.49 -3.83
N THR A 25 -6.27 -3.65 -4.15
CA THR A 25 -6.03 -2.29 -4.66
C THR A 25 -5.66 -1.35 -3.52
N VAL A 26 -5.02 -0.21 -3.85
CA VAL A 26 -4.68 0.83 -2.86
C VAL A 26 -5.93 1.29 -2.07
N ARG A 27 -7.09 1.36 -2.73
CA ARG A 27 -8.37 1.69 -2.08
C ARG A 27 -8.78 0.64 -1.04
N GLN A 28 -8.71 -0.64 -1.40
CA GLN A 28 -9.04 -1.71 -0.45
C GLN A 28 -8.05 -1.74 0.72
N LEU A 29 -6.78 -1.40 0.49
CA LEU A 29 -5.80 -1.26 1.56
C LEU A 29 -6.13 -0.10 2.49
N THR A 30 -6.54 1.06 1.96
CA THR A 30 -6.93 2.20 2.80
C THR A 30 -8.13 1.86 3.70
N GLU A 31 -9.11 1.12 3.17
CA GLU A 31 -10.29 0.69 3.91
C GLU A 31 -9.93 -0.39 4.94
N LYS A 32 -9.13 -1.39 4.57
CA LYS A 32 -8.74 -2.53 5.43
C LYS A 32 -7.84 -2.12 6.59
N PHE A 33 -6.94 -1.16 6.38
CA PHE A 33 -5.97 -0.72 7.39
C PHE A 33 -6.32 0.63 8.02
N GLU A 34 -7.49 1.19 7.68
CA GLU A 34 -7.96 2.52 8.14
C GLU A 34 -6.91 3.63 7.94
N LEU A 35 -6.23 3.59 6.80
CA LEU A 35 -5.16 4.52 6.44
C LEU A 35 -5.60 5.51 5.38
N SER A 36 -5.02 6.70 5.40
CA SER A 36 -5.16 7.63 4.29
C SER A 36 -4.48 7.08 3.03
N TYR A 37 -4.96 7.50 1.86
CA TYR A 37 -4.36 7.12 0.57
C TYR A 37 -2.88 7.53 0.49
N GLY A 38 -2.55 8.75 0.93
CA GLY A 38 -1.17 9.25 0.95
C GLY A 38 -0.27 8.43 1.87
N THR A 39 -0.74 8.10 3.07
CA THR A 39 0.00 7.23 4.01
C THR A 39 0.22 5.84 3.42
N THR A 40 -0.81 5.25 2.83
CA THR A 40 -0.72 3.93 2.19
C THR A 40 0.29 3.95 1.04
N HIS A 41 0.28 4.99 0.21
CA HIS A 41 1.20 5.14 -0.91
C HIS A 41 2.65 5.27 -0.44
N VAL A 42 2.91 6.09 0.59
CA VAL A 42 4.24 6.26 1.17
C VAL A 42 4.74 4.94 1.76
N LEU A 43 3.92 4.21 2.51
CA LEU A 43 4.31 2.93 3.11
C LEU A 43 4.59 1.85 2.05
N LEU A 44 3.80 1.81 0.97
CA LEU A 44 4.06 0.90 -0.15
C LEU A 44 5.39 1.22 -0.84
N GLN A 45 5.73 2.51 -1.02
CA GLN A 45 7.02 2.94 -1.55
C GLN A 45 8.18 2.60 -0.61
N GLU A 46 8.02 2.84 0.71
CA GLU A 46 9.01 2.48 1.73
C GLU A 46 9.28 0.97 1.73
N ALA A 47 8.24 0.15 1.54
CA ALA A 47 8.34 -1.30 1.37
C ALA A 47 8.91 -1.74 0.01
N LYS A 48 9.27 -0.80 -0.89
CA LYS A 48 9.72 -1.05 -2.26
C LYS A 48 8.73 -1.90 -3.07
N THR A 49 7.43 -1.71 -2.82
CA THR A 49 6.38 -2.46 -3.50
C THR A 49 6.31 -2.04 -4.97
N PRO A 50 6.39 -2.97 -5.94
CA PRO A 50 6.21 -2.65 -7.34
C PRO A 50 4.74 -2.28 -7.58
N MET A 51 4.49 -0.98 -7.72
CA MET A 51 3.17 -0.45 -8.04
C MET A 51 2.73 -1.02 -9.39
N ARG A 52 1.64 -1.79 -9.39
CA ARG A 52 1.01 -2.25 -10.63
C ARG A 52 0.59 -1.01 -11.43
N PRO A 53 0.82 -1.00 -12.75
CA PRO A 53 0.32 0.07 -13.59
C PRO A 53 -1.18 0.22 -13.32
N ARG A 54 -1.61 1.45 -13.03
CA ARG A 54 -3.04 1.79 -12.91
C ARG A 54 -3.66 1.31 -14.21
N GLY A 55 -4.51 0.28 -14.15
CA GLY A 55 -4.97 -0.49 -15.31
C GLY A 55 -5.14 0.40 -16.53
N GLY A 56 -4.14 0.35 -17.41
CA GLY A 56 -4.12 1.14 -18.61
C GLY A 56 -5.16 0.57 -19.55
N ASN A 57 -6.41 1.03 -19.44
CA ASN A 57 -7.24 1.18 -20.61
C ASN A 57 -7.05 2.63 -21.11
N HIS A 58 -5.86 2.90 -21.65
CA HIS A 58 -5.69 3.93 -22.67
C HIS A 58 -5.82 3.18 -24.01
N ALA A 59 -7.05 2.75 -24.32
CA ALA A 59 -7.45 2.43 -25.67
C ALA A 59 -8.28 3.62 -26.15
N GLY A 60 -7.74 4.40 -27.08
CA GLY A 60 -8.34 5.62 -27.62
C GLY A 60 -7.28 6.62 -28.04
#